data_AF-A0A8H5CD52-F1
#
_entry.id   AF-A0A8H5CD52-F1
#
_cell.length_a   1.000
_cell.length_b   1.000
_cell.length_c   1.000
_cell.angle_alpha   90.00
_cell.angle_beta   90.00
_cell.angle_gamma   90.00
#
_symmetry.space_group_name_H-M   'P 1'
#
loop_
_entity.id
_entity.type
_entity.pdbx_description
1 polymer ?
#
loop_
_entity_poly.entity_id
_entity_poly.type
_entity_poly.pdbx_seq_one_letter_code
_entity_poly.pdbx_strand_id
1 'polypeptide(L)'
;MRQTKRTRLRLFPFTTRPSSPIARMPTASSSRRRPTNRRQNSEDIEMDRPTQTQAMDDVESDDDAPRPTRRNAAKQPAAKGKGKSVKKSDSDNEADEEEDEDDEDDIIDVEKFRDQPIQKTQAHVLPGLETDWDTIDKIIRQNWTVLERIGVGLADAAEDDNEPEEIAELDTIMRELVDISAKFRNNGSVLNEMYQKIQQGDQIDDAMDRYKNGVVERNEAYAAKTSRQKYSKVPEYVDFKSAIWSALHPDTPMPPLTNFIEKEEGDDSDDDDLEIGGQTVDYKCPITLTLLKDPLTSAACGHSFSAAAIRASFDNPNKAMKCPAAGCRQLLTLSQCKPNPKLAQRVKAYERRIARQEEKDDDSDDEEVID
;
A
#
# COMPACT_ATOMS: atom_id res chain seq x y z
N MET A 1 -69.79 37.11 0.47
CA MET A 1 -68.74 37.68 1.36
C MET A 1 -67.56 36.72 1.41
N ARG A 2 -66.34 37.21 1.69
CA ARG A 2 -65.09 36.44 1.95
C ARG A 2 -64.67 35.49 0.79
N GLN A 3 -63.84 35.92 -0.16
CA GLN A 3 -62.39 36.24 -0.11
C GLN A 3 -61.49 35.05 -0.48
N THR A 4 -60.49 35.35 -1.32
CA THR A 4 -59.57 34.41 -1.96
C THR A 4 -58.21 34.38 -1.24
N LYS A 5 -57.54 33.21 -1.27
CA LYS A 5 -56.08 33.13 -1.19
C LYS A 5 -55.56 32.08 -2.18
N ARG A 6 -54.99 32.54 -3.30
CA ARG A 6 -54.11 31.75 -4.18
C ARG A 6 -52.67 32.08 -3.78
N THR A 7 -51.93 31.12 -3.25
CA THR A 7 -50.51 31.30 -2.91
C THR A 7 -49.68 31.20 -4.18
N ARG A 8 -48.94 32.27 -4.54
CA ARG A 8 -47.99 32.24 -5.66
C ARG A 8 -46.63 31.78 -5.15
N LEU A 9 -46.08 30.72 -5.76
CA LEU A 9 -44.64 30.46 -5.75
C LEU A 9 -43.91 31.68 -6.33
N ARG A 10 -42.80 32.09 -5.71
CA ARG A 10 -41.87 33.09 -6.25
C ARG A 10 -40.57 32.39 -6.63
N LEU A 11 -40.28 32.38 -7.93
CA LEU A 11 -38.93 32.14 -8.42
C LEU A 11 -38.07 33.35 -8.03
N PHE A 12 -36.88 33.11 -7.48
CA PHE A 12 -35.83 34.13 -7.36
C PHE A 12 -34.83 33.96 -8.52
N PRO A 13 -34.29 35.05 -9.09
CA PRO A 13 -33.46 34.99 -10.28
C PRO A 13 -32.01 34.61 -9.97
N PHE A 14 -31.36 33.96 -10.94
CA PHE A 14 -29.90 33.91 -11.02
C PHE A 14 -29.33 35.33 -11.04
N THR A 15 -28.29 35.58 -10.24
CA THR A 15 -27.43 36.76 -10.37
C THR A 15 -25.98 36.31 -10.56
N THR A 16 -25.41 36.66 -11.70
CA THR A 16 -24.00 36.40 -12.01
C THR A 16 -23.10 37.36 -11.23
N ARG A 17 -22.04 36.84 -10.60
CA ARG A 17 -20.97 37.66 -10.00
C ARG A 17 -19.84 37.87 -11.02
N PRO A 18 -19.26 39.09 -11.13
CA PRO A 18 -18.26 39.39 -12.14
C PRO A 18 -16.86 38.88 -11.76
N SER A 19 -16.09 38.52 -12.78
CA SER A 19 -14.65 38.27 -12.70
C SER A 19 -13.87 39.55 -12.37
N SER A 20 -12.88 39.45 -11.48
CA SER A 20 -11.90 40.51 -11.20
C SER A 20 -10.47 40.06 -11.57
N PRO A 21 -9.56 40.98 -11.96
CA PRO A 21 -8.33 40.62 -12.67
C PRO A 21 -7.19 40.16 -11.76
N ILE A 22 -6.36 39.24 -12.28
CA ILE A 22 -5.11 38.80 -11.67
C ILE A 22 -4.10 39.94 -11.66
N ALA A 23 -3.70 40.38 -10.47
CA ALA A 23 -2.59 41.32 -10.30
C ALA A 23 -1.24 40.61 -10.55
N ARG A 24 -0.44 41.12 -11.48
CA ARG A 24 0.92 40.63 -11.74
C ARG A 24 1.91 41.26 -10.75
N MET A 25 2.70 40.44 -10.07
CA MET A 25 3.98 40.89 -9.48
C MET A 25 5.16 40.57 -10.42
N PRO A 26 6.25 41.38 -10.38
CA PRO A 26 7.28 41.35 -11.40
C PRO A 26 8.33 40.26 -11.20
N THR A 27 8.79 39.66 -12.31
CA THR A 27 9.93 38.74 -12.32
C THR A 27 11.27 39.49 -12.30
N ALA A 28 12.10 39.24 -11.29
CA ALA A 28 13.48 39.74 -11.27
C ALA A 28 14.34 38.93 -12.27
N SER A 29 14.86 39.59 -13.30
CA SER A 29 15.68 38.95 -14.34
C SER A 29 17.19 39.03 -14.04
N SER A 30 17.94 38.05 -14.55
CA SER A 30 19.36 37.86 -14.24
C SER A 30 20.28 38.96 -14.78
N SER A 31 21.41 39.20 -14.10
CA SER A 31 22.57 39.87 -14.69
C SER A 31 23.86 39.09 -14.39
N ARG A 32 24.69 38.86 -15.42
CA ARG A 32 25.91 38.03 -15.35
C ARG A 32 27.13 38.86 -14.95
N ARG A 33 27.93 38.40 -13.99
CA ARG A 33 29.39 38.69 -13.94
C ARG A 33 30.25 37.48 -13.52
N ARG A 34 31.04 37.00 -14.48
CA ARG A 34 32.33 36.28 -14.37
C ARG A 34 33.22 36.91 -15.47
N PRO A 35 34.57 36.73 -15.48
CA PRO A 35 35.40 35.83 -14.68
C PRO A 35 36.35 36.62 -13.75
N THR A 36 37.35 36.03 -13.09
CA THR A 36 38.67 35.67 -13.68
C THR A 36 39.30 34.43 -13.03
N ASN A 37 40.42 33.96 -13.59
CA ASN A 37 41.05 32.66 -13.31
C ASN A 37 42.53 32.87 -12.92
N ARG A 38 43.06 32.12 -11.95
CA ARG A 38 44.51 32.12 -11.64
C ARG A 38 45.06 30.72 -11.31
N ARG A 39 45.75 30.17 -12.31
CA ARG A 39 46.78 29.11 -12.26
C ARG A 39 47.99 29.53 -11.36
N GLN A 40 48.98 28.72 -10.98
CA GLN A 40 49.47 27.35 -11.33
C GLN A 40 50.24 26.85 -10.05
N ASN A 41 51.01 25.74 -9.94
CA ASN A 41 51.63 24.77 -10.85
C ASN A 41 51.97 23.43 -10.10
N SER A 42 52.47 22.42 -10.84
CA SER A 42 53.58 21.47 -10.52
C SER A 42 53.89 20.93 -9.11
N GLU A 43 54.48 19.74 -8.92
CA GLU A 43 54.75 18.53 -9.73
C GLU A 43 55.35 17.49 -8.76
N ASP A 44 55.10 16.19 -8.97
CA ASP A 44 56.15 15.15 -8.93
C ASP A 44 55.65 13.86 -9.63
N ILE A 45 56.56 12.97 -10.04
CA ILE A 45 56.29 11.81 -10.93
C ILE A 45 57.12 10.58 -10.52
N GLU A 46 56.46 9.43 -10.35
CA GLU A 46 56.93 8.08 -10.76
C GLU A 46 55.70 7.14 -10.70
N MET A 47 55.20 6.61 -11.82
CA MET A 47 55.66 5.39 -12.50
C MET A 47 55.50 4.11 -11.66
N ASP A 48 54.38 3.39 -11.85
CA ASP A 48 54.47 2.11 -12.59
C ASP A 48 53.12 1.62 -13.17
N ARG A 49 53.18 0.65 -14.08
CA ARG A 49 52.07 -0.03 -14.80
C ARG A 49 52.57 -1.47 -15.15
N PRO A 50 51.76 -2.48 -15.56
CA PRO A 50 50.75 -2.33 -16.64
C PRO A 50 49.53 -3.30 -16.68
N THR A 51 48.55 -2.95 -17.53
CA THR A 51 47.63 -3.86 -18.27
C THR A 51 46.69 -4.80 -17.46
N GLN A 52 45.62 -5.39 -18.02
CA GLN A 52 45.23 -5.53 -19.43
C GLN A 52 43.69 -5.50 -19.61
N THR A 53 43.20 -4.77 -20.60
CA THR A 53 41.91 -5.02 -21.25
C THR A 53 42.08 -4.77 -22.75
N GLN A 54 41.58 -5.68 -23.58
CA GLN A 54 41.54 -5.52 -25.04
C GLN A 54 40.12 -5.81 -25.53
N ALA A 55 39.71 -5.03 -26.54
CA ALA A 55 38.55 -5.32 -27.38
C ALA A 55 39.07 -5.65 -28.79
N MET A 56 38.35 -6.54 -29.47
CA MET A 56 38.54 -6.97 -30.87
C MET A 56 37.10 -7.32 -31.32
N ASP A 57 36.51 -6.65 -32.30
CA ASP A 57 36.75 -6.70 -33.76
C ASP A 57 35.99 -7.87 -34.44
N ASP A 58 35.64 -7.68 -35.72
CA ASP A 58 34.43 -8.24 -36.36
C ASP A 58 34.74 -8.71 -37.80
N VAL A 59 34.47 -9.99 -38.13
CA VAL A 59 34.50 -10.59 -39.50
C VAL A 59 33.85 -12.00 -39.55
N GLU A 60 33.63 -12.52 -40.76
CA GLU A 60 32.61 -13.53 -41.11
C GLU A 60 33.07 -15.02 -41.28
N SER A 61 32.07 -15.92 -41.28
CA SER A 61 31.93 -17.18 -42.06
C SER A 61 32.48 -18.55 -41.58
N ASP A 62 31.89 -19.59 -42.19
CA ASP A 62 32.26 -21.01 -42.39
C ASP A 62 32.07 -22.08 -41.28
N ASP A 63 30.90 -22.74 -41.37
CA ASP A 63 30.68 -24.18 -41.67
C ASP A 63 30.79 -25.37 -40.65
N ASP A 64 29.98 -26.40 -40.98
CA ASP A 64 30.01 -27.86 -40.70
C ASP A 64 30.05 -28.48 -39.26
N ALA A 65 28.87 -28.50 -38.62
CA ALA A 65 28.27 -29.69 -37.97
C ALA A 65 28.97 -30.39 -36.74
N PRO A 66 28.62 -31.64 -36.32
CA PRO A 66 27.81 -31.77 -35.10
C PRO A 66 28.39 -32.67 -33.98
N ARG A 67 27.94 -32.45 -32.73
CA ARG A 67 28.36 -33.22 -31.54
C ARG A 67 27.21 -34.05 -30.93
N PRO A 68 27.40 -35.35 -30.62
CA PRO A 68 26.28 -36.27 -30.34
C PRO A 68 25.88 -36.34 -28.86
N THR A 69 24.59 -36.63 -28.62
CA THR A 69 24.05 -36.98 -27.29
C THR A 69 23.67 -38.47 -27.21
N ARG A 70 24.10 -39.15 -26.14
CA ARG A 70 23.73 -40.53 -25.82
C ARG A 70 22.54 -40.57 -24.87
N ARG A 71 21.59 -41.47 -25.09
CA ARG A 71 20.92 -42.20 -23.99
C ARG A 71 20.26 -43.49 -24.49
N ASN A 72 20.30 -44.53 -23.64
CA ASN A 72 19.75 -45.84 -23.94
C ASN A 72 18.32 -45.97 -23.36
N ALA A 73 17.41 -46.54 -24.11
CA ALA A 73 16.23 -47.26 -23.58
C ALA A 73 15.89 -48.39 -24.55
N ALA A 74 15.72 -49.61 -24.05
CA ALA A 74 15.43 -50.79 -24.87
C ALA A 74 14.03 -51.31 -24.58
N LYS A 75 13.26 -51.66 -25.62
CA LYS A 75 12.13 -52.58 -25.54
C LYS A 75 11.95 -53.34 -26.86
N GLN A 76 11.44 -54.56 -26.76
CA GLN A 76 11.29 -55.52 -27.86
C GLN A 76 9.92 -55.42 -28.56
N PRO A 77 9.73 -56.06 -29.73
CA PRO A 77 8.78 -55.57 -30.75
C PRO A 77 7.38 -56.23 -30.73
N ALA A 78 6.46 -55.60 -31.46
CA ALA A 78 5.22 -56.18 -31.96
C ALA A 78 5.06 -55.83 -33.47
N ALA A 79 4.17 -56.49 -34.21
CA ALA A 79 4.27 -56.59 -35.67
C ALA A 79 3.06 -56.06 -36.49
N LYS A 80 3.39 -55.43 -37.63
CA LYS A 80 2.70 -55.45 -38.94
C LYS A 80 1.16 -55.33 -39.03
N GLY A 81 0.71 -54.14 -39.43
CA GLY A 81 -0.28 -53.92 -40.52
C GLY A 81 0.20 -52.71 -41.35
N LYS A 82 0.43 -52.76 -42.67
CA LYS A 82 -0.54 -52.84 -43.79
C LYS A 82 -1.69 -51.85 -43.61
N GLY A 83 -1.82 -50.78 -44.39
CA GLY A 83 -1.01 -50.24 -45.51
C GLY A 83 -1.50 -48.81 -45.83
N LYS A 84 -1.30 -48.20 -47.01
CA LYS A 84 -0.56 -48.54 -48.25
C LYS A 84 -0.38 -47.23 -49.03
N SER A 85 0.77 -46.55 -48.93
CA SER A 85 1.06 -45.40 -49.78
C SER A 85 1.36 -45.85 -51.22
N VAL A 86 0.67 -45.25 -52.18
CA VAL A 86 0.92 -45.44 -53.63
C VAL A 86 1.84 -44.31 -54.10
N LYS A 87 2.78 -44.62 -54.99
CA LYS A 87 3.70 -43.63 -55.57
C LYS A 87 3.05 -42.93 -56.78
N LYS A 88 3.44 -41.67 -56.99
CA LYS A 88 3.31 -40.97 -58.27
C LYS A 88 3.81 -41.82 -59.44
N SER A 89 3.15 -41.66 -60.58
CA SER A 89 3.65 -41.93 -61.92
C SER A 89 3.06 -40.86 -62.85
N ASP A 90 3.92 -40.13 -63.55
CA ASP A 90 3.49 -39.04 -64.43
C ASP A 90 2.83 -39.59 -65.72
N SER A 91 1.80 -38.90 -66.20
CA SER A 91 1.28 -38.97 -67.57
C SER A 91 0.50 -37.68 -67.84
N ASP A 92 0.62 -37.13 -69.04
CA ASP A 92 0.04 -35.83 -69.41
C ASP A 92 -1.48 -35.89 -69.68
N ASN A 93 -2.10 -34.70 -69.54
CA ASN A 93 -3.23 -34.21 -70.33
C ASN A 93 -4.54 -35.02 -70.34
N GLU A 94 -5.52 -34.57 -69.55
CA GLU A 94 -6.62 -33.75 -70.09
C GLU A 94 -7.27 -32.90 -68.97
N ALA A 95 -8.24 -32.04 -69.29
CA ALA A 95 -8.91 -31.18 -68.31
C ALA A 95 -10.23 -31.80 -67.84
N ASP A 96 -10.45 -31.82 -66.53
CA ASP A 96 -11.75 -32.10 -65.91
C ASP A 96 -11.99 -31.05 -64.82
N GLU A 97 -13.25 -30.63 -64.67
CA GLU A 97 -13.68 -29.63 -63.68
C GLU A 97 -14.13 -30.37 -62.42
N GLU A 98 -13.19 -30.85 -61.59
CA GLU A 98 -13.52 -31.31 -60.25
C GLU A 98 -13.80 -30.10 -59.35
N GLU A 99 -15.00 -30.07 -58.76
CA GLU A 99 -15.47 -28.99 -57.90
C GLU A 99 -14.63 -28.96 -56.60
N ASP A 100 -14.10 -27.80 -56.23
CA ASP A 100 -13.52 -27.58 -54.90
C ASP A 100 -14.66 -27.70 -53.86
N GLU A 101 -14.90 -28.93 -53.35
CA GLU A 101 -15.68 -29.14 -52.12
C GLU A 101 -14.89 -28.52 -50.96
N ASP A 102 -15.11 -27.22 -50.70
CA ASP A 102 -14.52 -26.48 -49.59
C ASP A 102 -14.68 -27.26 -48.27
N ASP A 103 -13.56 -27.49 -47.56
CA ASP A 103 -13.51 -28.09 -46.21
C ASP A 103 -14.12 -27.12 -45.14
N GLU A 104 -15.38 -26.75 -45.31
CA GLU A 104 -16.08 -25.73 -44.48
C GLU A 104 -16.47 -26.27 -43.07
N ASP A 105 -16.34 -27.59 -42.86
CA ASP A 105 -16.71 -28.30 -41.61
C ASP A 105 -15.83 -27.94 -40.38
N ASP A 106 -14.63 -27.36 -40.58
CA ASP A 106 -13.72 -26.96 -39.48
C ASP A 106 -13.98 -25.53 -38.96
N ILE A 107 -15.09 -24.88 -39.37
CA ILE A 107 -15.53 -23.62 -38.77
C ILE A 107 -15.98 -23.85 -37.32
N ILE A 108 -15.11 -23.42 -36.39
CA ILE A 108 -15.34 -23.42 -34.94
C ILE A 108 -16.61 -22.60 -34.62
N ASP A 109 -17.72 -23.31 -34.36
CA ASP A 109 -19.00 -22.71 -33.99
C ASP A 109 -18.95 -22.05 -32.61
N VAL A 110 -18.62 -20.76 -32.62
CA VAL A 110 -18.46 -19.92 -31.41
C VAL A 110 -19.72 -19.89 -30.54
N GLU A 111 -20.93 -20.04 -31.11
CA GLU A 111 -22.17 -20.05 -30.35
C GLU A 111 -22.38 -21.37 -29.56
N LYS A 112 -21.69 -22.44 -29.94
CA LYS A 112 -21.69 -23.73 -29.20
C LYS A 112 -20.56 -23.85 -28.17
N PHE A 113 -19.59 -22.93 -28.12
CA PHE A 113 -18.50 -22.95 -27.13
C PHE A 113 -18.98 -22.49 -25.74
N ARG A 114 -19.56 -23.44 -24.99
CA ARG A 114 -19.97 -23.25 -23.60
C ARG A 114 -18.76 -23.31 -22.65
N ASP A 115 -18.85 -22.54 -21.58
CA ASP A 115 -17.85 -22.54 -20.51
C ASP A 115 -17.57 -23.96 -19.99
N GLN A 116 -16.30 -24.22 -19.70
CA GLN A 116 -15.82 -25.53 -19.25
C GLN A 116 -15.49 -25.50 -17.76
N PRO A 117 -15.88 -26.52 -16.97
CA PRO A 117 -15.68 -26.51 -15.53
C PRO A 117 -14.18 -26.49 -15.18
N ILE A 118 -13.78 -25.61 -14.26
CA ILE A 118 -12.37 -25.47 -13.85
C ILE A 118 -11.82 -26.83 -13.39
N GLN A 119 -10.80 -27.32 -14.09
CA GLN A 119 -10.16 -28.58 -13.73
C GLN A 119 -9.39 -28.44 -12.42
N LYS A 120 -9.44 -29.44 -11.54
CA LYS A 120 -8.69 -29.41 -10.26
C LYS A 120 -7.17 -29.26 -10.43
N THR A 121 -6.64 -29.63 -11.60
CA THR A 121 -5.25 -29.39 -12.04
C THR A 121 -4.94 -27.91 -12.28
N GLN A 122 -5.91 -27.13 -12.78
CA GLN A 122 -5.78 -25.71 -13.12
C GLN A 122 -6.21 -24.79 -11.96
N ALA A 123 -7.03 -25.29 -11.02
CA ALA A 123 -7.55 -24.52 -9.88
C ALA A 123 -6.49 -23.86 -8.99
N HIS A 124 -5.23 -24.33 -9.04
CA HIS A 124 -4.09 -23.71 -8.35
C HIS A 124 -3.79 -22.26 -8.78
N VAL A 125 -4.33 -21.82 -9.93
CA VAL A 125 -4.23 -20.44 -10.41
C VAL A 125 -5.03 -19.47 -9.53
N LEU A 126 -6.16 -19.89 -8.94
CA LEU A 126 -7.02 -19.00 -8.13
C LEU A 126 -6.30 -18.47 -6.86
N PRO A 127 -5.60 -19.30 -6.04
CA PRO A 127 -4.72 -18.80 -4.98
C PRO A 127 -3.59 -17.87 -5.46
N GLY A 128 -3.14 -18.01 -6.71
CA GLY A 128 -2.16 -17.10 -7.30
C GLY A 128 -2.72 -15.68 -7.41
N LEU A 129 -3.87 -15.53 -8.08
CA LEU A 129 -4.56 -14.24 -8.20
C LEU A 129 -5.00 -13.68 -6.84
N GLU A 130 -5.36 -14.55 -5.87
CA GLU A 130 -5.57 -14.11 -4.50
C GLU A 130 -4.30 -13.46 -3.92
N THR A 131 -3.13 -14.11 -4.04
CA THR A 131 -1.87 -13.54 -3.55
C THR A 131 -1.42 -12.28 -4.29
N ASP A 132 -1.84 -12.08 -5.54
CA ASP A 132 -1.60 -10.84 -6.29
C ASP A 132 -2.44 -9.68 -5.71
N TRP A 133 -3.75 -9.85 -5.51
CA TRP A 133 -4.59 -8.84 -4.83
C TRP A 133 -4.10 -8.56 -3.40
N ASP A 134 -3.70 -9.61 -2.67
CA ASP A 134 -3.18 -9.53 -1.32
C ASP A 134 -1.79 -8.84 -1.27
N THR A 135 -1.05 -8.82 -2.39
CA THR A 135 0.18 -8.04 -2.55
C THR A 135 -0.12 -6.56 -2.85
N ILE A 136 -1.17 -6.28 -3.63
CA ILE A 136 -1.62 -4.91 -3.91
C ILE A 136 -2.17 -4.25 -2.63
N ASP A 137 -2.96 -4.94 -1.80
CA ASP A 137 -3.40 -4.44 -0.49
C ASP A 137 -2.21 -4.05 0.41
N LYS A 138 -1.17 -4.89 0.45
CA LYS A 138 0.06 -4.62 1.24
C LYS A 138 0.81 -3.38 0.74
N ILE A 139 0.86 -3.14 -0.57
CA ILE A 139 1.49 -1.92 -1.14
C ILE A 139 0.67 -0.67 -0.75
N ILE A 140 -0.65 -0.74 -0.82
CA ILE A 140 -1.54 0.37 -0.44
C ILE A 140 -1.39 0.69 1.05
N ARG A 141 -1.36 -0.34 1.92
CA ARG A 141 -1.18 -0.19 3.37
C ARG A 141 0.16 0.38 3.78
N GLN A 142 1.22 0.18 2.98
CA GLN A 142 2.51 0.84 3.23
C GLN A 142 2.40 2.37 3.06
N ASN A 143 1.64 2.83 2.07
CA ASN A 143 1.45 4.26 1.79
C ASN A 143 0.66 5.00 2.88
N TRP A 144 -0.17 4.31 3.67
CA TRP A 144 -0.89 4.90 4.82
C TRP A 144 0.07 5.53 5.84
N THR A 145 1.26 4.94 6.02
CA THR A 145 2.31 5.49 6.89
C THR A 145 2.91 6.80 6.36
N VAL A 146 2.68 7.15 5.09
CA VAL A 146 3.05 8.46 4.52
C VAL A 146 1.97 9.51 4.84
N LEU A 147 0.69 9.13 4.83
CA LEU A 147 -0.39 10.04 5.24
C LEU A 147 -0.31 10.36 6.74
N GLU A 148 -0.05 9.37 7.61
CA GLU A 148 0.22 9.59 9.05
C GLU A 148 1.32 10.65 9.27
N ARG A 149 2.35 10.69 8.41
CA ARG A 149 3.46 11.64 8.48
C ARG A 149 3.11 13.03 7.97
N ILE A 150 2.32 13.13 6.91
CA ILE A 150 1.87 14.41 6.36
C ILE A 150 0.90 15.08 7.34
N GLY A 151 -0.05 14.32 7.91
CA GLY A 151 -1.01 14.84 8.89
C GLY A 151 -0.33 15.35 10.17
N VAL A 152 0.60 14.58 10.73
CA VAL A 152 1.42 15.06 11.87
C VAL A 152 2.26 16.28 11.48
N GLY A 153 2.82 16.32 10.26
CA GLY A 153 3.60 17.47 9.78
C GLY A 153 2.78 18.75 9.56
N LEU A 154 1.50 18.62 9.19
CA LEU A 154 0.54 19.72 9.08
C LEU A 154 0.09 20.19 10.47
N ALA A 155 -0.21 19.27 11.39
CA ALA A 155 -0.55 19.60 12.78
C ALA A 155 0.65 20.23 13.54
N ASP A 156 1.88 19.78 13.29
CA ASP A 156 3.12 20.42 13.77
C ASP A 156 3.40 21.80 13.11
N ALA A 157 2.61 22.21 12.11
CA ALA A 157 2.72 23.49 11.40
C ALA A 157 1.52 24.43 11.63
N ALA A 158 0.47 23.97 12.32
CA ALA A 158 -0.63 24.83 12.75
C ALA A 158 -0.12 25.86 13.79
N GLU A 159 -0.59 27.11 13.67
CA GLU A 159 -0.22 28.22 14.58
C GLU A 159 -1.26 28.41 15.71
N ASP A 160 -2.49 27.93 15.51
CA ASP A 160 -3.60 27.87 16.47
C ASP A 160 -4.00 26.39 16.74
N ASP A 161 -4.79 26.15 17.79
CA ASP A 161 -5.43 24.84 18.11
C ASP A 161 -6.47 24.35 17.04
N ASN A 162 -6.61 25.05 15.90
CA ASN A 162 -7.56 24.70 14.84
C ASN A 162 -7.01 23.60 13.92
N GLU A 163 -7.79 22.54 13.64
CA GLU A 163 -7.44 21.51 12.64
C GLU A 163 -7.41 22.15 11.23
N PRO A 164 -6.26 22.18 10.51
CA PRO A 164 -6.15 22.77 9.18
C PRO A 164 -7.04 22.07 8.14
N GLU A 165 -7.51 22.81 7.13
CA GLU A 165 -8.40 22.30 6.07
C GLU A 165 -7.73 21.13 5.30
N GLU A 166 -6.41 21.19 5.12
CA GLU A 166 -5.60 20.13 4.51
C GLU A 166 -5.63 18.80 5.30
N ILE A 167 -5.93 18.82 6.60
CA ILE A 167 -6.11 17.59 7.39
C ILE A 167 -7.48 16.95 7.11
N ALA A 168 -8.51 17.72 6.79
CA ALA A 168 -9.81 17.19 6.34
C ALA A 168 -9.74 16.61 4.92
N GLU A 169 -8.97 17.23 4.02
CA GLU A 169 -8.61 16.62 2.73
C GLU A 169 -7.86 15.28 2.92
N LEU A 170 -6.87 15.27 3.81
CA LEU A 170 -6.07 14.08 4.12
C LEU A 170 -6.90 12.94 4.75
N ASP A 171 -7.88 13.27 5.60
CA ASP A 171 -8.84 12.32 6.15
C ASP A 171 -9.71 11.68 5.06
N THR A 172 -10.14 12.48 4.08
CA THR A 172 -10.90 12.02 2.92
C THR A 172 -10.06 11.03 2.09
N ILE A 173 -8.81 11.38 1.78
CA ILE A 173 -7.87 10.49 1.06
C ILE A 173 -7.63 9.19 1.86
N MET A 174 -7.48 9.26 3.18
CA MET A 174 -7.28 8.07 4.02
C MET A 174 -8.51 7.15 4.00
N ARG A 175 -9.73 7.69 4.07
CA ARG A 175 -10.98 6.92 3.92
C ARG A 175 -11.09 6.27 2.54
N GLU A 176 -10.79 7.00 1.46
CA GLU A 176 -10.76 6.44 0.10
C GLU A 176 -9.78 5.27 -0.01
N LEU A 177 -8.59 5.36 0.58
CA LEU A 177 -7.62 4.26 0.57
C LEU A 177 -8.07 3.04 1.41
N VAL A 178 -8.84 3.23 2.48
CA VAL A 178 -9.48 2.14 3.22
C VAL A 178 -10.55 1.45 2.37
N ASP A 179 -11.40 2.22 1.68
CA ASP A 179 -12.41 1.70 0.75
C ASP A 179 -11.80 0.97 -0.45
N ILE A 180 -10.66 1.45 -0.94
CA ILE A 180 -9.87 0.79 -2.00
C ILE A 180 -9.25 -0.52 -1.46
N SER A 181 -8.66 -0.51 -0.27
CA SER A 181 -8.17 -1.72 0.41
C SER A 181 -9.27 -2.77 0.61
N ALA A 182 -10.47 -2.35 1.00
CA ALA A 182 -11.64 -3.23 1.13
C ALA A 182 -12.02 -3.88 -0.20
N LYS A 183 -12.03 -3.13 -1.31
CA LYS A 183 -12.28 -3.66 -2.65
C LYS A 183 -11.25 -4.73 -3.05
N PHE A 184 -9.95 -4.50 -2.80
CA PHE A 184 -8.91 -5.51 -3.09
C PHE A 184 -9.11 -6.81 -2.29
N ARG A 185 -9.41 -6.68 -1.00
CA ARG A 185 -9.71 -7.82 -0.10
C ARG A 185 -10.97 -8.58 -0.53
N ASN A 186 -12.01 -7.86 -0.95
CA ASN A 186 -13.22 -8.46 -1.49
C ASN A 186 -12.88 -9.34 -2.72
N ASN A 187 -12.12 -8.82 -3.69
CA ASN A 187 -11.71 -9.57 -4.89
C ASN A 187 -10.90 -10.84 -4.53
N GLY A 188 -9.92 -10.75 -3.64
CA GLY A 188 -9.17 -11.92 -3.15
C GLY A 188 -10.07 -12.97 -2.47
N SER A 189 -10.99 -12.53 -1.61
CA SER A 189 -11.88 -13.43 -0.87
C SER A 189 -12.89 -14.18 -1.76
N VAL A 190 -13.21 -13.69 -2.97
CA VAL A 190 -14.03 -14.41 -3.96
C VAL A 190 -13.24 -15.58 -4.55
N LEU A 191 -11.98 -15.33 -4.94
CA LEU A 191 -11.11 -16.36 -5.52
C LEU A 191 -10.82 -17.49 -4.53
N ASN A 192 -10.61 -17.14 -3.25
CA ASN A 192 -10.46 -18.12 -2.18
C ASN A 192 -11.73 -18.96 -2.01
N GLU A 193 -12.92 -18.35 -1.99
CA GLU A 193 -14.19 -19.08 -1.90
C GLU A 193 -14.41 -20.01 -3.11
N MET A 194 -14.13 -19.54 -4.33
CA MET A 194 -14.19 -20.35 -5.55
C MET A 194 -13.22 -21.54 -5.49
N TYR A 195 -11.98 -21.30 -5.03
CA TYR A 195 -10.98 -22.35 -4.85
C TYR A 195 -11.43 -23.40 -3.81
N GLN A 196 -11.96 -22.97 -2.66
CA GLN A 196 -12.47 -23.85 -1.61
C GLN A 196 -13.61 -24.74 -2.14
N LYS A 197 -14.54 -24.20 -2.93
CA LYS A 197 -15.63 -24.98 -3.57
C LYS A 197 -15.09 -26.04 -4.53
N ILE A 198 -14.12 -25.70 -5.39
CA ILE A 198 -13.46 -26.67 -6.28
C ILE A 198 -12.73 -27.77 -5.50
N GLN A 199 -12.11 -27.45 -4.35
CA GLN A 199 -11.51 -28.47 -3.49
C GLN A 199 -12.57 -29.42 -2.90
N GLN A 200 -13.68 -28.87 -2.37
CA GLN A 200 -14.81 -29.64 -1.82
C GLN A 200 -15.44 -30.58 -2.85
N GLY A 201 -15.47 -30.20 -4.13
CA GLY A 201 -15.95 -31.05 -5.23
C GLY A 201 -16.91 -30.39 -6.20
N ASP A 202 -17.32 -29.15 -5.94
CA ASP A 202 -18.15 -28.37 -6.85
C ASP A 202 -17.48 -28.26 -8.23
N GLN A 203 -18.29 -28.43 -9.27
CA GLN A 203 -17.93 -27.99 -10.61
C GLN A 203 -18.26 -26.50 -10.72
N ILE A 204 -17.35 -25.72 -11.29
CA ILE A 204 -17.53 -24.30 -11.58
C ILE A 204 -17.32 -24.11 -13.08
N ASP A 205 -18.42 -24.18 -13.82
CA ASP A 205 -18.53 -23.83 -15.24
C ASP A 205 -18.61 -22.30 -15.40
N ASP A 206 -19.52 -21.64 -14.68
CA ASP A 206 -19.80 -20.18 -14.73
C ASP A 206 -18.68 -19.25 -14.20
N ALA A 207 -17.42 -19.69 -14.18
CA ALA A 207 -16.33 -19.12 -13.39
C ALA A 207 -16.17 -17.59 -13.47
N MET A 208 -16.28 -17.01 -14.68
CA MET A 208 -16.16 -15.56 -14.88
C MET A 208 -17.33 -14.78 -14.29
N ASP A 209 -18.55 -15.31 -14.38
CA ASP A 209 -19.74 -14.64 -13.86
C ASP A 209 -19.89 -14.89 -12.35
N ARG A 210 -19.54 -16.08 -11.86
CA ARG A 210 -19.41 -16.36 -10.42
C ARG A 210 -18.43 -15.40 -9.75
N TYR A 211 -17.30 -15.10 -10.42
CA TYR A 211 -16.35 -14.10 -9.95
C TYR A 211 -16.94 -12.69 -9.95
N LYS A 212 -17.46 -12.19 -11.10
CA LYS A 212 -18.05 -10.85 -11.21
C LYS A 212 -19.15 -10.64 -10.16
N ASN A 213 -20.09 -11.57 -10.07
CA ASN A 213 -21.24 -11.49 -9.18
C ASN A 213 -20.80 -11.51 -7.71
N GLY A 214 -19.88 -12.41 -7.32
CA GLY A 214 -19.34 -12.44 -5.96
C GLY A 214 -18.54 -11.19 -5.57
N VAL A 215 -17.86 -10.54 -6.54
CA VAL A 215 -17.19 -9.25 -6.32
C VAL A 215 -18.20 -8.12 -6.17
N VAL A 216 -19.25 -8.07 -6.99
CA VAL A 216 -20.34 -7.09 -6.88
C VAL A 216 -21.05 -7.23 -5.54
N GLU A 217 -21.52 -8.44 -5.20
CA GLU A 217 -22.21 -8.75 -3.93
C GLU A 217 -21.41 -8.29 -2.71
N ARG A 218 -20.11 -8.63 -2.63
CA ARG A 218 -19.24 -8.20 -1.52
C ARG A 218 -18.98 -6.69 -1.50
N ASN A 219 -18.89 -6.04 -2.67
CA ASN A 219 -18.70 -4.60 -2.76
C ASN A 219 -19.98 -3.83 -2.40
N GLU A 220 -21.16 -4.33 -2.75
CA GLU A 220 -22.45 -3.79 -2.34
C GLU A 220 -22.70 -4.01 -0.85
N ALA A 221 -22.42 -5.21 -0.33
CA ALA A 221 -22.48 -5.52 1.11
C ALA A 221 -21.43 -4.73 1.94
N TYR A 222 -20.34 -4.28 1.33
CA TYR A 222 -19.42 -3.32 1.94
C TYR A 222 -19.96 -1.88 1.84
N ALA A 223 -20.47 -1.47 0.68
CA ALA A 223 -21.01 -0.13 0.45
C ALA A 223 -22.20 0.19 1.36
N ALA A 224 -23.05 -0.81 1.65
CA ALA A 224 -24.21 -0.71 2.54
C ALA A 224 -23.87 -0.56 4.04
N LYS A 225 -22.61 -0.73 4.44
CA LYS A 225 -22.17 -0.48 5.83
C LYS A 225 -22.13 1.01 6.15
N THR A 226 -22.38 1.37 7.39
CA THR A 226 -22.25 2.77 7.84
C THR A 226 -20.80 3.26 7.79
N SER A 227 -20.58 4.57 7.77
CA SER A 227 -19.24 5.16 7.90
C SER A 227 -18.53 4.71 9.17
N ARG A 228 -19.26 4.50 10.28
CA ARG A 228 -18.68 3.94 11.51
C ARG A 228 -18.22 2.50 11.27
N GLN A 229 -19.09 1.63 10.77
CA GLN A 229 -18.76 0.21 10.50
C GLN A 229 -17.61 0.02 9.50
N LYS A 230 -17.41 0.96 8.56
CA LYS A 230 -16.28 0.95 7.61
C LYS A 230 -14.95 1.34 8.26
N TYR A 231 -14.93 2.43 9.03
CA TYR A 231 -13.67 3.07 9.44
C TYR A 231 -13.31 2.89 10.93
N SER A 232 -14.27 2.78 11.85
CA SER A 232 -14.00 2.85 13.30
C SER A 232 -13.12 1.69 13.81
N LYS A 233 -13.29 0.49 13.21
CA LYS A 233 -12.59 -0.73 13.60
C LYS A 233 -11.26 -0.96 12.82
N VAL A 234 -10.84 -0.03 11.97
CA VAL A 234 -9.61 -0.16 11.16
C VAL A 234 -8.41 0.37 11.96
N PRO A 235 -7.47 -0.50 12.43
CA PRO A 235 -6.42 -0.07 13.36
C PRO A 235 -5.51 1.00 12.78
N GLU A 236 -5.24 0.95 11.47
CA GLU A 236 -4.38 1.94 10.82
C GLU A 236 -5.04 3.32 10.65
N TYR A 237 -6.38 3.39 10.65
CA TYR A 237 -7.13 4.65 10.63
C TYR A 237 -7.25 5.25 12.05
N VAL A 238 -7.40 4.40 13.08
CA VAL A 238 -7.25 4.80 14.49
C VAL A 238 -5.83 5.32 14.76
N ASP A 239 -4.80 4.66 14.23
CA ASP A 239 -3.41 5.13 14.30
C ASP A 239 -3.21 6.49 13.63
N PHE A 240 -3.82 6.71 12.46
CA PHE A 240 -3.78 7.97 11.72
C PHE A 240 -4.42 9.12 12.51
N LYS A 241 -5.69 8.98 12.93
CA LYS A 241 -6.38 10.02 13.70
C LYS A 241 -5.73 10.24 15.08
N SER A 242 -5.24 9.20 15.76
CA SER A 242 -4.56 9.37 17.06
C SER A 242 -3.20 10.05 16.94
N ALA A 243 -2.43 9.81 15.87
CA ALA A 243 -1.19 10.53 15.62
C ALA A 243 -1.44 12.04 15.40
N ILE A 244 -2.46 12.39 14.62
CA ILE A 244 -2.88 13.78 14.37
C ILE A 244 -3.45 14.42 15.63
N TRP A 245 -4.31 13.73 16.37
CA TRP A 245 -4.86 14.26 17.63
C TRP A 245 -3.77 14.53 18.66
N SER A 246 -2.82 13.59 18.87
CA SER A 246 -1.66 13.82 19.75
C SER A 246 -0.76 14.97 19.28
N ALA A 247 -0.86 15.37 17.99
CA ALA A 247 -0.16 16.52 17.46
C ALA A 247 -0.95 17.83 17.64
N LEU A 248 -2.28 17.85 17.56
CA LEU A 248 -3.04 19.07 17.87
C LEU A 248 -3.19 19.29 19.39
N HIS A 249 -3.41 18.21 20.16
CA HIS A 249 -3.70 18.28 21.59
C HIS A 249 -2.74 17.36 22.38
N PRO A 250 -1.58 17.85 22.85
CA PRO A 250 -0.56 17.00 23.48
C PRO A 250 -1.00 16.42 24.83
N ASP A 251 -1.79 17.18 25.62
CA ASP A 251 -2.16 16.82 27.00
C ASP A 251 -3.57 16.18 27.12
N THR A 252 -4.34 16.05 26.04
CA THR A 252 -5.67 15.43 26.09
C THR A 252 -5.69 14.04 25.41
N PRO A 253 -6.28 13.01 26.04
CA PRO A 253 -6.51 11.75 25.37
C PRO A 253 -7.48 11.94 24.19
N MET A 254 -7.19 11.31 23.04
CA MET A 254 -8.10 11.35 21.90
C MET A 254 -9.48 10.78 22.32
N PRO A 255 -10.59 11.49 22.04
CA PRO A 255 -11.92 10.92 22.19
C PRO A 255 -12.08 9.60 21.40
N PRO A 256 -13.05 8.72 21.76
CA PRO A 256 -13.40 7.56 20.94
C PRO A 256 -13.62 7.96 19.47
N LEU A 257 -13.15 7.13 18.53
CA LEU A 257 -13.18 7.46 17.10
C LEU A 257 -14.62 7.68 16.57
N THR A 258 -15.61 7.11 17.26
CA THR A 258 -17.05 7.34 17.06
C THR A 258 -17.49 8.79 17.26
N ASN A 259 -16.72 9.64 17.95
CA ASN A 259 -17.01 11.08 18.04
C ASN A 259 -16.58 11.88 16.79
N PHE A 260 -15.68 11.33 15.94
CA PHE A 260 -15.20 11.96 14.70
C PHE A 260 -15.91 11.43 13.44
N ILE A 261 -16.95 10.62 13.62
CA ILE A 261 -17.78 10.07 12.56
C ILE A 261 -19.23 10.28 12.97
N GLU A 262 -20.01 10.99 12.16
CA GLU A 262 -21.42 11.22 12.43
C GLU A 262 -22.17 9.87 12.62
N LYS A 263 -23.28 9.89 13.35
CA LYS A 263 -24.07 8.68 13.58
C LYS A 263 -25.06 8.49 12.44
N GLU A 264 -25.04 7.32 11.82
CA GLU A 264 -25.90 6.94 10.70
C GLU A 264 -26.99 5.96 11.15
N GLU A 265 -28.09 5.89 10.40
CA GLU A 265 -29.19 4.95 10.67
C GLU A 265 -28.73 3.51 10.40
N GLY A 266 -28.54 2.72 11.46
CA GLY A 266 -27.98 1.36 11.42
C GLY A 266 -26.84 1.11 12.41
N ASP A 267 -26.26 2.18 12.98
CA ASP A 267 -25.17 2.07 13.96
C ASP A 267 -25.59 1.39 15.29
N ASP A 268 -26.88 1.37 15.63
CA ASP A 268 -27.45 0.80 16.87
C ASP A 268 -27.47 -0.74 16.93
N SER A 269 -26.78 -1.44 16.02
CA SER A 269 -26.83 -2.91 15.89
C SER A 269 -25.58 -3.65 16.42
N ASP A 270 -24.63 -2.92 17.01
CA ASP A 270 -23.26 -3.36 17.31
C ASP A 270 -22.86 -3.00 18.77
N ASP A 271 -23.86 -2.94 19.67
CA ASP A 271 -23.87 -2.28 21.00
C ASP A 271 -23.05 -3.00 22.12
N ASP A 272 -22.33 -4.08 21.77
CA ASP A 272 -21.47 -4.87 22.68
C ASP A 272 -19.95 -4.67 22.40
N ASP A 273 -19.58 -3.89 21.38
CA ASP A 273 -18.19 -3.85 20.88
C ASP A 273 -17.32 -2.76 21.55
N LEU A 274 -16.11 -3.15 21.98
CA LEU A 274 -15.25 -2.34 22.85
C LEU A 274 -14.64 -1.14 22.10
N GLU A 275 -15.18 0.06 22.34
CA GLU A 275 -14.67 1.30 21.76
C GLU A 275 -13.21 1.59 22.14
N ILE A 276 -12.35 1.81 21.13
CA ILE A 276 -10.97 2.22 21.33
C ILE A 276 -10.92 3.72 21.61
N GLY A 277 -11.08 4.09 22.89
CA GLY A 277 -10.74 5.42 23.40
C GLY A 277 -9.23 5.67 23.33
N GLY A 278 -8.84 6.93 23.11
CA GLY A 278 -7.43 7.31 23.02
C GLY A 278 -6.69 7.19 24.35
N GLN A 279 -5.51 6.59 24.31
CA GLN A 279 -4.56 6.58 25.42
C GLN A 279 -3.51 7.68 25.22
N THR A 280 -3.23 8.47 26.25
CA THR A 280 -2.06 9.37 26.26
C THR A 280 -0.77 8.54 26.24
N VAL A 281 0.12 8.83 25.27
CA VAL A 281 1.34 8.03 25.05
C VAL A 281 2.53 8.72 25.74
N ASP A 282 2.96 8.17 26.88
CA ASP A 282 4.19 8.62 27.54
C ASP A 282 5.42 8.40 26.66
N TYR A 283 5.95 9.50 26.11
CA TYR A 283 7.22 9.49 25.33
C TYR A 283 8.48 9.41 26.21
N LYS A 284 8.32 9.30 27.53
CA LYS A 284 9.41 9.18 28.52
C LYS A 284 9.76 7.72 28.79
N CYS A 285 11.05 7.41 28.85
CA CYS A 285 11.55 6.06 29.08
C CYS A 285 11.41 5.66 30.56
N PRO A 286 10.77 4.52 30.91
CA PRO A 286 10.62 4.10 32.31
C PRO A 286 11.92 3.80 33.07
N ILE A 287 13.07 3.73 32.37
CA ILE A 287 14.39 3.45 32.98
C ILE A 287 15.20 4.75 33.19
N THR A 288 15.16 5.68 32.23
CA THR A 288 15.99 6.90 32.25
C THR A 288 15.21 8.17 32.59
N LEU A 289 13.87 8.11 32.57
CA LEU A 289 12.92 9.23 32.76
C LEU A 289 13.04 10.38 31.74
N THR A 290 14.02 10.32 30.83
CA THR A 290 14.17 11.18 29.65
C THR A 290 13.29 10.72 28.49
N LEU A 291 13.22 11.51 27.41
CA LEU A 291 12.68 11.07 26.12
C LEU A 291 13.28 9.73 25.65
N LEU A 292 12.45 8.93 24.98
CA LEU A 292 12.82 7.64 24.39
C LEU A 292 13.81 7.79 23.22
N LYS A 293 15.00 7.18 23.31
CA LYS A 293 15.99 7.15 22.22
C LYS A 293 16.14 5.74 21.67
N ASP A 294 15.83 5.56 20.39
CA ASP A 294 15.63 4.28 19.70
C ASP A 294 14.70 3.32 20.49
N PRO A 295 13.38 3.63 20.61
CA PRO A 295 12.48 2.81 21.40
C PRO A 295 12.38 1.37 20.90
N LEU A 296 12.67 0.41 21.79
CA LEU A 296 12.26 -0.98 21.63
C LEU A 296 11.03 -1.27 22.49
N THR A 297 10.00 -1.82 21.85
CA THR A 297 8.75 -2.27 22.49
C THR A 297 8.86 -3.75 22.83
N SER A 298 8.43 -4.12 24.03
CA SER A 298 8.48 -5.50 24.52
C SER A 298 7.22 -6.28 24.10
N ALA A 299 7.39 -7.34 23.29
CA ALA A 299 6.28 -8.15 22.78
C ALA A 299 5.48 -8.89 23.88
N ALA A 300 6.03 -9.03 25.09
CA ALA A 300 5.39 -9.70 26.22
C ALA A 300 4.59 -8.76 27.16
N CYS A 301 4.74 -7.42 27.04
CA CYS A 301 4.04 -6.50 27.94
C CYS A 301 3.79 -5.07 27.42
N GLY A 302 4.05 -4.77 26.14
CA GLY A 302 3.74 -3.48 25.51
C GLY A 302 4.63 -2.29 25.91
N HIS A 303 5.31 -2.37 27.06
CA HIS A 303 6.21 -1.30 27.54
C HIS A 303 7.38 -1.09 26.57
N SER A 304 7.75 0.18 26.39
CA SER A 304 8.77 0.64 25.46
C SER A 304 9.91 1.36 26.18
N PHE A 305 11.14 1.15 25.71
CA PHE A 305 12.36 1.58 26.41
C PHE A 305 13.44 2.07 25.43
N SER A 306 14.25 3.06 25.85
CA SER A 306 15.40 3.52 25.08
C SER A 306 16.43 2.40 24.88
N ALA A 307 16.95 2.23 23.66
CA ALA A 307 17.75 1.07 23.28
C ALA A 307 18.97 0.82 24.17
N ALA A 308 19.73 1.87 24.49
CA ALA A 308 20.90 1.76 25.36
C ALA A 308 20.51 1.33 26.78
N ALA A 309 19.44 1.91 27.33
CA ALA A 309 18.99 1.67 28.71
C ALA A 309 18.49 0.25 28.93
N ILE A 310 17.63 -0.27 28.02
CA ILE A 310 17.14 -1.65 28.15
C ILE A 310 18.25 -2.67 27.92
N ARG A 311 19.18 -2.44 26.98
CA ARG A 311 20.34 -3.33 26.75
C ARG A 311 21.28 -3.36 27.96
N ALA A 312 21.56 -2.21 28.57
CA ALA A 312 22.37 -2.12 29.79
C ALA A 312 21.73 -2.80 31.02
N SER A 313 20.42 -3.08 30.98
CA SER A 313 19.69 -3.74 32.05
C SER A 313 19.77 -5.28 32.02
N PHE A 314 20.39 -5.87 30.98
CA PHE A 314 20.59 -7.33 30.86
C PHE A 314 22.06 -7.72 31.10
N ASP A 315 22.37 -8.37 32.22
CA ASP A 315 23.70 -9.00 32.46
C ASP A 315 24.09 -10.00 31.34
N ASN A 316 23.08 -10.62 30.74
CA ASN A 316 23.19 -11.64 29.70
C ASN A 316 21.92 -11.58 28.83
N PRO A 317 22.02 -11.44 27.50
CA PRO A 317 20.87 -11.23 26.62
C PRO A 317 19.87 -12.41 26.59
N ASN A 318 20.32 -13.60 26.97
CA ASN A 318 19.51 -14.83 27.01
C ASN A 318 18.84 -15.06 28.38
N LYS A 319 19.18 -14.27 29.40
CA LYS A 319 18.61 -14.38 30.76
C LYS A 319 17.33 -13.56 30.84
N ALA A 320 16.23 -14.17 31.25
CA ALA A 320 14.99 -13.44 31.50
C ALA A 320 15.15 -12.51 32.72
N MET A 321 14.76 -11.24 32.57
CA MET A 321 14.68 -10.26 33.65
C MET A 321 13.23 -9.84 33.92
N LYS A 322 12.93 -9.24 35.07
CA LYS A 322 11.63 -8.58 35.27
C LYS A 322 11.58 -7.28 34.46
N CYS A 323 10.43 -6.96 33.90
CA CYS A 323 10.18 -5.70 33.21
C CYS A 323 10.58 -4.50 34.09
N PRO A 324 11.44 -3.57 33.62
CA PRO A 324 11.82 -2.40 34.41
C PRO A 324 10.72 -1.35 34.62
N ALA A 325 9.62 -1.42 33.88
CA ALA A 325 8.51 -0.48 34.04
C ALA A 325 7.80 -0.68 35.39
N ALA A 326 7.52 0.43 36.09
CA ALA A 326 6.96 0.41 37.43
C ALA A 326 5.66 -0.42 37.51
N GLY A 327 5.58 -1.32 38.50
CA GLY A 327 4.43 -2.21 38.70
C GLY A 327 4.34 -3.41 37.75
N CYS A 328 5.04 -3.41 36.61
CA CYS A 328 5.00 -4.52 35.66
C CYS A 328 5.69 -5.78 36.22
N ARG A 329 5.00 -6.93 36.14
CA ARG A 329 5.50 -8.21 36.68
C ARG A 329 5.98 -9.20 35.61
N GLN A 330 5.87 -8.84 34.33
CA GLN A 330 6.23 -9.72 33.22
C GLN A 330 7.73 -9.96 33.14
N LEU A 331 8.12 -11.14 32.67
CA LEU A 331 9.50 -11.49 32.39
C LEU A 331 9.82 -11.19 30.92
N LEU A 332 10.93 -10.47 30.69
CA LEU A 332 11.41 -10.06 29.37
C LEU A 332 12.74 -10.72 29.05
N THR A 333 12.93 -11.15 27.80
CA THR A 333 14.25 -11.43 27.22
C THR A 333 14.59 -10.37 26.17
N LEU A 334 15.88 -10.11 25.91
CA LEU A 334 16.27 -9.06 24.96
C LEU A 334 15.73 -9.33 23.54
N SER A 335 15.56 -10.59 23.17
CA SER A 335 14.94 -11.06 21.92
C SER A 335 13.45 -10.75 21.76
N GLN A 336 12.73 -10.45 22.86
CA GLN A 336 11.31 -10.03 22.83
C GLN A 336 11.15 -8.51 22.69
N CYS A 337 12.21 -7.74 22.92
CA CYS A 337 12.24 -6.30 22.71
C CYS A 337 12.55 -6.03 21.22
N LYS A 338 11.55 -5.60 20.46
CA LYS A 338 11.67 -5.29 19.02
C LYS A 338 11.72 -3.77 18.79
N PRO A 339 12.53 -3.25 17.85
CA PRO A 339 12.50 -1.84 17.49
C PRO A 339 11.11 -1.40 17.03
N ASN A 340 10.64 -0.26 17.50
CA ASN A 340 9.34 0.30 17.13
C ASN A 340 9.51 1.60 16.32
N PRO A 341 9.53 1.52 14.97
CA PRO A 341 9.76 2.69 14.13
C PRO A 341 8.61 3.70 14.16
N LYS A 342 7.36 3.27 14.42
CA LYS A 342 6.23 4.20 14.62
C LYS A 342 6.45 5.05 15.87
N LEU A 343 6.76 4.43 17.01
CA LEU A 343 7.01 5.16 18.25
C LEU A 343 8.27 6.03 18.16
N ALA A 344 9.34 5.55 17.53
CA ALA A 344 10.54 6.36 17.27
C ALA A 344 10.22 7.63 16.47
N GLN A 345 9.29 7.54 15.52
CA GLN A 345 8.83 8.68 14.74
C GLN A 345 7.96 9.65 15.56
N ARG A 346 7.00 9.16 16.35
CA ARG A 346 6.16 10.02 17.21
C ARG A 346 7.00 10.75 18.27
N VAL A 347 7.97 10.06 18.90
CA VAL A 347 8.92 10.70 19.84
C VAL A 347 9.76 11.78 19.14
N LYS A 348 10.18 11.57 17.88
CA LYS A 348 10.95 12.56 17.11
C LYS A 348 10.12 13.78 16.68
N ALA A 349 8.81 13.64 16.49
CA ALA A 349 7.92 14.79 16.31
C ALA A 349 7.81 15.60 17.62
N TYR A 350 7.58 14.90 18.74
CA TYR A 350 7.52 15.51 20.07
C TYR A 350 8.83 16.21 20.50
N GLU A 351 10.00 15.62 20.20
CA GLU A 351 11.32 16.22 20.43
C GLU A 351 11.50 17.55 19.67
N ARG A 352 11.01 17.65 18.42
CA ARG A 352 11.03 18.90 17.65
C ARG A 352 10.08 19.96 18.20
N ARG A 353 8.94 19.54 18.75
CA ARG A 353 7.95 20.44 19.33
C ARG A 353 8.48 21.10 20.60
N ILE A 354 9.07 20.31 21.50
CA ILE A 354 9.74 20.82 22.69
C ILE A 354 10.81 21.83 22.27
N ALA A 355 11.69 21.49 21.34
CA ALA A 355 12.72 22.41 20.86
C ALA A 355 12.16 23.73 20.29
N ARG A 356 11.08 23.70 19.48
CA ARG A 356 10.46 24.93 18.96
C ARG A 356 9.73 25.74 20.06
N GLN A 357 9.26 25.07 21.11
CA GLN A 357 8.65 25.77 22.25
C GLN A 357 9.75 26.44 23.09
N GLU A 358 10.83 25.72 23.42
CA GLU A 358 12.02 26.27 24.07
C GLU A 358 12.59 27.48 23.28
N GLU A 359 12.71 27.38 21.95
CA GLU A 359 13.09 28.50 21.07
C GLU A 359 12.15 29.72 21.17
N LYS A 360 10.82 29.52 21.32
CA LYS A 360 9.84 30.61 21.45
C LYS A 360 9.83 31.25 22.84
N ASP A 361 10.01 30.43 23.87
CA ASP A 361 10.01 30.88 25.26
C ASP A 361 11.28 31.70 25.54
N ASP A 362 12.46 31.24 25.07
CA ASP A 362 13.75 31.96 25.15
C ASP A 362 13.70 33.33 24.43
N ASP A 363 13.11 33.41 23.22
CA ASP A 363 12.95 34.67 22.46
C ASP A 363 12.03 35.70 23.17
N SER A 364 11.25 35.29 24.19
CA SER A 364 10.26 36.14 24.86
C SER A 364 10.73 36.83 26.14
N ASP A 365 11.70 36.25 26.86
CA ASP A 365 12.28 36.85 28.08
C ASP A 365 13.19 38.06 27.77
N ASP A 366 13.69 38.20 26.54
CA ASP A 366 14.63 39.26 26.13
C ASP A 366 13.96 40.62 25.82
N GLU A 367 12.61 40.72 25.78
CA GLU A 367 11.89 42.00 25.57
C GLU A 367 11.46 42.74 26.87
N GLU A 368 11.47 42.13 28.07
CA GLU A 368 10.93 42.77 29.30
C GLU A 368 11.95 43.62 30.13
N VAL A 369 12.89 44.34 29.49
CA VAL A 369 13.81 45.28 30.20
C VAL A 369 14.10 46.58 29.42
N ILE A 370 13.50 47.71 29.86
CA ILE A 370 13.88 49.15 29.67
C ILE A 370 12.79 50.02 30.36
N ASP A 371 13.02 51.10 31.13
CA ASP A 371 14.23 51.81 31.62
C ASP A 371 14.09 52.07 33.15
#